data_AF-A0A7X1X100-F1
#
_entry.id   AF-A0A7X1X100-F1
#
_cell.length_a   1.000
_cell.length_b   1.000
_cell.length_c   1.000
_cell.angle_alpha   90.00
_cell.angle_beta   90.00
_cell.angle_gamma   90.00
#
_symmetry.space_group_name_H-M   'P 1'
#
loop_
_entity.id
_entity.type
_entity.pdbx_description
1 polymer ?
#
loop_
_entity_poly.entity_id
_entity_poly.type
_entity_poly.pdbx_seq_one_letter_code
_entity_poly.pdbx_strand_id
1 'polypeptide(L)' 'MAEKSEVVVKSNRLVEASYRLNLVEQQIILFAISRSRDEQLGLSPDKPVTIAASDFAQAFGTNETKVYGQLK' A
#
# COMPACT_ATOMS: atom_id res chain seq x y z
N MET A 1 11.68 23.39 -1.02
CA MET A 1 11.61 22.01 -1.56
C MET A 1 10.16 21.59 -1.45
N ALA A 2 9.47 21.39 -2.57
CA ALA A 2 8.05 21.04 -2.56
C ALA A 2 7.90 19.57 -2.15
N GLU A 3 7.33 19.33 -0.98
CA GLU A 3 6.96 17.99 -0.53
C GLU A 3 5.88 17.47 -1.48
N LYS A 4 6.22 16.47 -2.29
CA LYS A 4 5.30 15.92 -3.30
C LYS A 4 4.37 14.94 -2.59
N SER A 5 3.32 15.47 -1.95
CA SER A 5 2.31 14.64 -1.30
C SER A 5 1.58 13.82 -2.36
N GLU A 6 1.78 12.50 -2.36
CA GLU A 6 1.06 11.57 -3.24
C GLU A 6 -0.43 11.55 -2.87
N VAL A 7 -1.25 12.19 -3.71
CA VAL A 7 -2.71 12.21 -3.50
C VAL A 7 -3.28 10.84 -3.85
N VAL A 8 -3.62 10.06 -2.83
CA VAL A 8 -4.31 8.78 -3.01
C VAL A 8 -5.82 8.98 -2.96
N VAL A 9 -6.48 8.77 -4.10
CA VAL A 9 -7.94 8.83 -4.22
C VAL A 9 -8.50 7.43 -3.96
N LYS A 10 -9.34 7.29 -2.93
CA LYS A 10 -10.01 6.04 -2.53
C LYS A 10 -11.52 6.22 -2.62
N SER A 11 -12.25 5.20 -3.10
CA SER A 11 -13.71 5.20 -3.09
C SER A 11 -14.25 5.20 -1.65
N ASN A 12 -15.39 5.86 -1.40
CA ASN A 12 -15.99 5.90 -0.04
C ASN A 12 -16.26 4.50 0.55
N ARG A 13 -16.64 3.53 -0.29
CA ARG A 13 -16.81 2.12 0.13
C ARG A 13 -15.50 1.48 0.62
N LEU A 14 -14.36 1.88 0.06
CA LEU A 14 -13.03 1.41 0.49
C LEU A 14 -12.62 2.05 1.82
N VAL A 15 -13.00 3.32 2.03
CA VAL A 15 -12.80 4.01 3.31
C VAL A 15 -13.61 3.34 4.41
N GLU A 16 -14.87 3.01 4.17
CA GLU A 16 -15.70 2.26 5.12
C GLU A 16 -15.15 0.86 5.44
N ALA A 17 -14.69 0.14 4.41
CA ALA A 17 -14.03 -1.16 4.60
C ALA A 17 -12.72 -1.04 5.39
N SER A 18 -12.00 0.08 5.22
CA SER A 18 -10.73 0.35 5.92
C SER A 18 -10.91 0.44 7.43
N TYR A 19 -12.07 0.87 7.95
CA TYR A 19 -12.29 0.92 9.40
C TYR A 19 -12.25 -0.44 10.10
N ARG A 20 -12.41 -1.54 9.37
CA ARG A 20 -12.31 -2.91 9.90
C ARG A 20 -10.90 -3.49 9.81
N LEU A 21 -9.98 -2.77 9.17
CA LEU A 21 -8.63 -3.20 8.87
C LEU A 21 -7.64 -2.61 9.87
N ASN A 22 -6.64 -3.40 10.25
CA ASN A 22 -5.52 -2.97 11.07
C ASN A 22 -4.63 -1.97 10.31
N LEU A 23 -3.84 -1.18 11.04
CA LEU A 23 -2.96 -0.16 10.47
C LEU A 23 -2.05 -0.72 9.35
N VAL A 24 -1.52 -1.92 9.55
CA VAL A 24 -0.69 -2.64 8.58
C VAL A 24 -1.46 -2.93 7.30
N GLU A 25 -2.67 -3.47 7.41
CA GLU A 25 -3.50 -3.82 6.26
C GLU A 25 -3.88 -2.56 5.45
N GLN A 26 -4.16 -1.45 6.14
CA GLN A 26 -4.40 -0.16 5.50
C GLN A 26 -3.15 0.37 4.77
N GLN A 27 -1.95 0.20 5.35
CA GLN A 27 -0.69 0.57 4.73
C GLN A 27 -0.40 -0.28 3.48
N ILE A 28 -0.64 -1.58 3.54
CA ILE A 28 -0.50 -2.49 2.40
C ILE A 28 -1.40 -2.05 1.24
N ILE A 29 -2.68 -1.76 1.52
CA ILE A 29 -3.62 -1.27 0.50
C ILE A 29 -3.16 0.07 -0.09
N LEU A 30 -2.67 0.99 0.75
CA LEU A 30 -2.18 2.29 0.27
C LEU A 30 -0.97 2.12 -0.66
N PHE A 31 -0.02 1.27 -0.25
CA PHE A 31 1.18 0.97 -1.02
C PHE A 31 0.84 0.30 -2.34
N ALA A 32 -0.09 -0.65 -2.34
CA ALA A 32 -0.58 -1.30 -3.55
C ALA A 32 -1.17 -0.30 -4.55
N ILE A 33 -1.97 0.67 -4.07
CA ILE A 33 -2.61 1.69 -4.92
C ILE A 33 -1.58 2.67 -5.49
N SER A 34 -0.61 3.11 -4.69
CA SER A 34 0.48 3.98 -5.17
C SER A 34 1.30 3.24 -6.24
N ARG A 35 1.74 2.01 -5.95
CA ARG A 35 2.54 1.23 -6.89
C ARG A 35 1.82 0.87 -8.20
N SER A 36 0.53 0.54 -8.13
CA SER A 36 -0.29 0.28 -9.33
C SER A 36 -0.39 1.50 -10.26
N ARG A 37 -0.27 2.70 -9.68
CA ARG A 37 -0.30 3.95 -10.43
C ARG A 37 1.06 4.25 -11.06
N ASP A 38 2.15 4.05 -10.32
CA ASP A 38 3.51 4.20 -10.82
C ASP A 38 3.80 3.23 -11.96
N GLU A 39 3.37 1.98 -11.84
CA GLU A 39 3.55 0.96 -12.86
C GLU A 39 2.55 1.07 -14.03
N GLN A 40 1.54 1.96 -13.93
CA GLN A 40 0.44 2.14 -14.90
C GLN A 40 -0.28 0.82 -15.26
N LEU A 41 -0.12 -0.21 -14.44
CA LEU A 41 -0.66 -1.55 -14.64
C LEU A 41 -2.16 -1.62 -14.27
N GLY A 42 -2.64 -0.64 -13.49
CA GLY A 42 -3.99 -0.64 -12.95
C GLY A 42 -4.19 -1.72 -11.89
N LEU A 43 -5.39 -1.77 -11.30
CA LEU A 43 -5.79 -2.82 -10.36
C LEU A 43 -6.74 -3.76 -11.11
N SER A 44 -6.24 -4.93 -11.53
CA SER A 44 -7.03 -5.96 -12.20
C SER A 44 -6.92 -7.29 -11.47
N PRO A 45 -7.98 -8.10 -11.36
CA PRO A 45 -7.93 -9.42 -10.71
C PRO A 45 -6.88 -10.35 -11.35
N ASP A 46 -6.65 -10.19 -12.66
CA ASP A 46 -5.71 -11.00 -13.44
C ASP A 46 -4.24 -10.59 -13.25
N LYS A 47 -4.00 -9.42 -12.63
CA LYS A 47 -2.66 -8.84 -12.44
C LYS A 47 -2.49 -8.43 -10.98
N PRO A 48 -2.15 -9.38 -10.08
CA PRO A 48 -1.93 -9.06 -8.68
C PRO A 48 -0.72 -8.12 -8.53
N VAL A 49 -0.85 -7.15 -7.62
CA VAL A 49 0.23 -6.23 -7.27
C VAL A 49 1.22 -6.95 -6.36
N THR A 50 2.46 -7.08 -6.80
CA THR A 50 3.52 -7.70 -5.99
C THR A 50 4.19 -6.62 -5.14
N ILE A 51 4.21 -6.84 -3.82
CA ILE A 51 4.81 -5.93 -2.85
C ILE A 51 6.01 -6.65 -2.23
N ALA A 52 7.21 -6.13 -2.46
CA ALA A 52 8.40 -6.61 -1.76
C ALA A 52 8.41 -6.03 -0.32
N ALA A 53 8.72 -6.88 0.66
CA ALA A 53 8.84 -6.47 2.05
C ALA A 53 9.89 -5.36 2.24
N SER A 54 10.96 -5.40 1.45
CA SER A 54 12.04 -4.41 1.45
C SER A 54 11.55 -3.03 0.97
N ASP A 55 10.76 -2.99 -0.10
CA ASP A 55 10.19 -1.74 -0.62
C ASP A 55 9.16 -1.14 0.36
N PHE A 56 8.35 -2.00 0.98
CA PHE A 56 7.39 -1.60 2.01
C PHE A 56 8.10 -1.06 3.27
N ALA A 57 9.16 -1.73 3.71
CA ALA A 57 10.02 -1.30 4.81
C ALA A 57 10.62 0.08 4.54
N GLN A 58 11.11 0.32 3.32
CA GLN A 58 11.68 1.60 2.91
C GLN A 58 10.63 2.72 2.84
N ALA A 59 9.43 2.43 2.32
CA ALA A 59 8.36 3.43 2.17
C ALA A 59 7.76 3.90 3.50
N PHE A 60 7.65 2.99 4.49
CA PHE A 60 7.04 3.29 5.79
C PHE A 60 8.06 3.37 6.94
N GLY A 61 9.36 3.30 6.65
CA GLY A 61 10.43 3.37 7.66
C GLY A 61 10.36 2.26 8.72
N THR A 62 9.83 1.09 8.35
CA THR A 62 9.68 -0.07 9.26
C THR A 62 10.82 -1.06 9.04
N ASN A 63 11.22 -1.75 10.11
CA ASN A 63 12.29 -2.75 10.06
C ASN A 63 11.83 -4.00 9.27
N GLU A 64 12.62 -4.48 8.29
CA GLU A 64 12.24 -5.60 7.38
C GLU A 64 11.78 -6.86 8.12
N THR A 65 12.38 -7.15 9.28
CA THR A 65 12.00 -8.30 10.12
C THR A 65 10.59 -8.16 10.70
N LYS A 66 10.15 -6.93 11.00
CA LYS A 66 8.77 -6.65 11.45
C LYS A 66 7.80 -6.70 10.26
N VAL A 67 8.21 -6.22 9.09
CA VAL A 67 7.39 -6.27 7.87
C VAL A 67 7.07 -7.71 7.49
N TYR A 68 8.04 -8.63 7.55
CA TYR A 68 7.78 -10.05 7.27
C TYR A 68 6.80 -10.68 8.27
N GLY A 69 6.86 -10.32 9.55
CA GLY A 69 5.89 -10.78 10.55
C GLY A 69 4.49 -10.18 10.38
N GLN A 70 4.39 -9.04 9.71
CA GLN A 70 3.15 -8.32 9.44
C GLN A 70 2.51 -8.70 8.09
N LEU A 71 3.31 -9.20 7.15
CA LEU A 71 2.86 -9.71 5.83
C LEU A 71 2.48 -11.20 5.87
N LYS A 72 2.75 -11.90 6.97
CA LYS A 72 2.51 -13.34 7.11
C LYS A 72 1.09 -13.68 7.51
#